data_AF-A0A955DA34-F1
#
_entry.id   AF-A0A955DA34-F1
#
_cell.length_a   1.000
_cell.length_b   1.000
_cell.length_c   1.000
_cell.angle_alpha   90.00
_cell.angle_beta   90.00
_cell.angle_gamma   90.00
#
_symmetry.space_group_name_H-M   'P 1'
#
loop_
_entity.id
_entity.type
_entity.pdbx_description
1 polymer ?
#
loop_
_entity_poly.entity_id
_entity_poly.type
_entity_poly.pdbx_seq_one_letter_code
_entity_poly.pdbx_strand_id
1 'polypeptide(L)' 'RNYQYSLTAPTTEALMNWIDKVRARIPGTHVTSVSLTPQPASRSWAATITFSRLERPSN' A
#
# COMPACT_ATOMS: atom_id res chain seq x y z
N ARG A 1 10.07 5.86 10.16
CA ARG A 1 8.60 6.12 10.33
C ARG A 1 7.75 5.13 9.51
N ASN A 2 6.59 4.69 10.02
CA ASN A 2 5.63 3.84 9.30
C ASN A 2 4.46 4.68 8.78
N TYR A 3 4.06 4.44 7.53
CA TYR A 3 2.92 5.07 6.88
C TYR A 3 1.92 3.99 6.51
N GLN A 4 0.68 4.13 6.97
CA GLN A 4 -0.40 3.20 6.65
C GLN A 4 -1.37 3.88 5.70
N TYR A 5 -1.74 3.18 4.64
CA TYR A 5 -2.75 3.62 3.70
C TYR A 5 -3.82 2.55 3.55
N SER A 6 -5.07 2.99 3.56
CA SER A 6 -6.22 2.13 3.32
C SER A 6 -6.92 2.58 2.04
N LEU A 7 -7.24 1.64 1.17
CA LEU A 7 -7.98 1.92 -0.06
C LEU A 7 -8.97 0.79 -0.37
N THR A 8 -9.98 1.11 -1.16
CA THR A 8 -10.89 0.12 -1.74
C THR A 8 -10.68 0.09 -3.24
N ALA A 9 -10.30 -1.07 -3.77
CA ALA A 9 -10.06 -1.28 -5.19
C ALA A 9 -11.07 -2.30 -5.76
N PRO A 10 -11.62 -2.05 -6.96
CA PRO A 10 -12.52 -3.02 -7.60
C PRO A 10 -11.76 -4.23 -8.15
N THR A 11 -10.48 -4.08 -8.51
CA THR A 11 -9.64 -5.17 -9.06
C THR A 11 -8.23 -5.16 -8.48
N THR A 12 -7.55 -6.29 -8.57
CA THR A 12 -6.16 -6.46 -8.14
C THR A 12 -5.19 -5.63 -9.00
N GLU A 13 -5.44 -5.40 -10.30
CA GLU A 13 -4.58 -4.50 -11.08
C GLU A 13 -4.65 -3.05 -10.60
N ALA A 14 -5.86 -2.58 -10.25
CA ALA A 14 -6.03 -1.23 -9.71
C ALA A 14 -5.27 -1.05 -8.39
N LEU A 15 -5.24 -2.09 -7.56
CA LEU A 15 -4.43 -2.15 -6.34
C LEU A 15 -2.93 -2.03 -6.65
N MET A 16 -2.41 -2.85 -7.56
CA MET A 16 -0.98 -2.86 -7.91
C MET A 16 -0.53 -1.52 -8.48
N ASN A 17 -1.32 -0.94 -9.39
CA ASN A 17 -1.07 0.38 -9.97
C ASN A 17 -1.07 1.48 -8.89
N TRP A 18 -1.95 1.38 -7.89
CA TRP A 18 -1.93 2.30 -6.76
C TRP A 18 -0.66 2.14 -5.91
N ILE A 19 -0.25 0.90 -5.60
CA ILE A 19 1.00 0.63 -4.85
C ILE A 19 2.20 1.26 -5.55
N ASP A 20 2.30 1.09 -6.87
CA ASP A 20 3.39 1.67 -7.66
C ASP A 20 3.38 3.20 -7.62
N LYS A 21 2.20 3.83 -7.70
CA LYS A 21 2.08 5.29 -7.55
C LYS A 21 2.51 5.77 -6.17
N VAL A 22 2.18 5.05 -5.11
CA VAL A 22 2.60 5.43 -3.74
C VAL A 22 4.09 5.25 -3.54
N ARG A 23 4.67 4.14 -4.04
CA ARG A 23 6.12 3.92 -4.03
C ARG A 23 6.87 5.03 -4.78
N ALA A 24 6.37 5.43 -5.96
CA ALA A 24 6.96 6.52 -6.74
C ALA A 24 6.88 7.87 -6.01
N ARG A 25 5.83 8.12 -5.22
CA ARG A 25 5.61 9.39 -4.52
C ARG A 25 6.44 9.53 -3.24
N ILE A 26 6.89 8.44 -2.63
CA ILE A 26 7.63 8.49 -1.36
C ILE A 26 9.00 7.80 -1.51
N PRO A 27 10.04 8.54 -1.96
CA PRO A 27 11.38 8.01 -2.14
C PRO A 27 11.94 7.39 -0.84
N GLY A 28 12.47 6.17 -0.96
CA GLY A 28 13.04 5.41 0.16
C GLY A 28 12.01 4.73 1.06
N THR A 29 10.77 4.53 0.59
CA THR A 29 9.80 3.65 1.26
C THR A 29 9.72 2.29 0.61
N HIS A 30 9.58 1.28 1.45
CA HIS A 30 9.32 -0.09 1.05
C HIS A 30 8.02 -0.56 1.68
N VAL A 31 7.27 -1.39 0.96
CA VAL A 31 6.07 -2.02 1.48
C VAL A 31 6.49 -3.10 2.47
N THR A 32 6.05 -2.98 3.71
CA THR A 32 6.34 -3.97 4.76
C THR A 32 5.20 -4.95 4.95
N SER A 33 3.96 -4.52 4.75
CA SER A 33 2.79 -5.40 4.84
C SER A 33 1.69 -4.96 3.89
N VAL A 34 0.98 -5.93 3.35
CA VAL A 34 -0.23 -5.74 2.54
C VAL A 34 -1.29 -6.68 3.09
N SER A 35 -2.35 -6.13 3.66
CA SER A 35 -3.53 -6.88 4.08
C SER A 35 -4.65 -6.65 3.10
N LEU A 36 -5.17 -7.73 2.52
CA LEU A 36 -6.30 -7.69 1.59
C LEU A 36 -7.53 -8.34 2.25
N THR A 37 -8.62 -7.58 2.30
CA THR A 37 -9.89 -8.04 2.83
C THR A 37 -10.94 -7.97 1.73
N PRO A 38 -11.50 -9.11 1.29
CA PRO A 38 -12.58 -9.10 0.32
C PRO A 38 -13.81 -8.41 0.92
N GLN A 39 -14.48 -7.56 0.14
CA GLN A 39 -15.73 -6.89 0.49
C GLN A 39 -16.86 -7.37 -0.43
N PRO A 40 -17.58 -8.46 -0.06
CA PRO A 40 -18.58 -9.08 -0.93
C PRO A 40 -19.75 -8.15 -1.27
N ALA A 41 -20.17 -7.32 -0.31
CA ALA A 41 -21.30 -6.40 -0.45
C ALA A 41 -21.06 -5.35 -1.55
N SER A 42 -19.82 -4.90 -1.72
CA SER A 42 -19.42 -3.89 -2.71
C SER A 42 -18.71 -4.51 -3.92
N ARG A 43 -18.63 -5.84 -4.02
CA ARG A 43 -17.86 -6.59 -5.04
C ARG A 43 -16.46 -6.00 -5.23
N SER A 44 -15.80 -5.65 -4.13
CA SER A 44 -14.51 -4.97 -4.15
C SER A 44 -13.55 -5.56 -3.12
N TRP A 45 -12.32 -5.05 -3.10
CA TRP A 45 -11.29 -5.42 -2.16
C TRP A 45 -10.90 -4.21 -1.34
N ALA A 46 -10.95 -4.33 -0.01
CA ALA A 46 -10.25 -3.41 0.86
C ALA A 46 -8.80 -3.83 0.99
N ALA A 47 -7.89 -2.89 0.91
CA ALA A 47 -6.48 -3.12 1.11
C ALA A 47 -5.91 -2.14 2.12
N THR A 48 -5.17 -2.67 3.08
CA THR A 48 -4.37 -1.90 4.02
C THR A 48 -2.92 -2.18 3.72
N ILE A 49 -2.18 -1.16 3.30
CA ILE A 49 -0.78 -1.28 2.94
C ILE A 49 0.03 -0.45 3.92
N THR A 50 0.98 -1.11 4.58
CA THR A 50 1.93 -0.48 5.48
C THR A 50 3.25 -0.30 4.75
N PHE A 51 3.72 0.92 4.72
CA PHE A 51 5.01 1.31 4.19
C PHE A 51 5.93 1.71 5.34
N SER A 52 7.18 1.33 5.26
CA SER A 52 8.21 1.81 6.17
C SER A 52 9.27 2.54 5.35
N ARG A 53 9.67 3.71 5.84
CA ARG A 53 10.80 4.43 5.25
C ARG A 53 12.08 3.80 5.75
N LEU A 54 12.93 3.37 4.82
CA LEU A 54 14.32 3.06 5.11
C LEU A 54 14.99 4.40 5.43
N GLU A 55 15.01 4.74 6.72
CA GLU A 55 15.92 5.77 7.21
C GLU A 55 17.32 5.27 6.87
N ARG A 56 18.06 6.02 6.04
CA ARG A 56 19.49 5.72 5.84
C ARG A 56 20.09 5.65 7.25
N PRO A 57 20.84 4.59 7.61
CA PRO A 57 21.66 4.67 8.80
C PRO A 57 22.55 5.90 8.63
N SER A 58 22.33 6.90 9.46
CA SER A 58 23.21 8.06 9.59
C SER A 58 24.56 7.50 10.05
N ASN A 59 25.51 7.42 9.12
CA ASN A 59 26.89 7.05 9.42
C ASN A 59 27.70 8.32 9.64
#